data_AF-A0A821GBH6-F1
#
_entry.id   AF-A0A821GBH6-F1
#
_cell.length_a   1.000
_cell.length_b   1.000
_cell.length_c   1.000
_cell.angle_alpha   90.00
_cell.angle_beta   90.00
_cell.angle_gamma   90.00
#
_symmetry.space_group_name_H-M   'P 1'
#
loop_
_entity.id
_entity.type
_entity.pdbx_description
1 polymer ?
#
loop_
_entity_poly.entity_id
_entity_poly.type
_entity_poly.pdbx_seq_one_letter_code
_entity_poly.pdbx_strand_id
1 'polypeptide(L)'
;TPYHCSLHEQFILGKNSRSLSDEINQHCLNLAHVCVFGRNCTDNDPLHWEKYIHVPRSLCSYGDRCKKLLEEDHLNSFTHPNIRDIRLLCKYADECCDRHKAKHLTKFRHIITLEDSGIVRYYNLNQNIDFVQNQKDTVERVRRYVQKEKWEPLLSESIPQEIINWIRAVRPVHRCRPELFESILLHGHVMSRDYMDQLKDPVFVATSVFQHRELHQIKYLKEKQCSKDAKEYIQALVIEEFEKAHPKDRTIADTTKLDKKSYEAYNSKSRNELIKNKEVLLSDILSKSEMQIVKTKAIEIAQASIKLHANPAGIGHPPDKELGTNRNVFTILGPHLGHYYGDVFIVFKREILHHPDANFSIQAATSYASGNCFKLRPWLGSPLASKEERIKFFHKSKLHAAIPGYEYATALELIALTSFESKKKSMNIDLATILKCWLARDAHQSIEAHLPQLIPLDYIDRIYMSQNIFDLLNSRTREFINTT
;
A
#
# COMPACT_ATOMS: atom_id res chain seq x y z
N THR A 1 12.59 -7.42 -3.40
CA THR A 1 11.17 -7.63 -2.97
C THR A 1 10.78 -9.07 -3.26
N PRO A 2 9.67 -9.63 -2.76
CA PRO A 2 9.26 -10.98 -3.19
C PRO A 2 8.89 -11.05 -4.69
N TYR A 3 8.82 -9.90 -5.38
CA TYR A 3 8.68 -9.77 -6.84
C TYR A 3 10.03 -9.70 -7.60
N HIS A 4 11.11 -9.29 -6.92
CA HIS A 4 12.46 -9.11 -7.49
C HIS A 4 13.47 -9.57 -6.45
N CYS A 5 13.69 -10.87 -6.39
CA CYS A 5 14.80 -11.46 -5.67
C CYS A 5 15.75 -12.08 -6.69
N SER A 6 16.98 -11.58 -6.76
CA SER A 6 17.98 -12.07 -7.71
C SER A 6 18.31 -13.55 -7.51
N LEU A 7 18.29 -14.03 -6.26
CA LEU A 7 18.47 -15.46 -5.95
C LEU A 7 17.29 -16.30 -6.43
N HIS A 8 16.07 -15.77 -6.31
CA HIS A 8 14.87 -16.43 -6.80
C HIS A 8 14.79 -16.47 -8.33
N GLU A 9 15.20 -15.39 -9.00
CA GLU A 9 15.32 -15.36 -10.45
C GLU A 9 16.34 -16.41 -10.93
N GLN A 10 17.48 -16.52 -10.26
CA GLN A 10 18.47 -17.57 -10.52
C GLN A 10 17.90 -18.96 -10.29
N PHE A 11 17.16 -19.17 -9.20
CA PHE A 11 16.48 -20.43 -8.90
C PHE A 11 15.50 -20.84 -10.00
N ILE A 12 14.65 -19.91 -10.47
CA ILE A 12 13.68 -20.18 -11.55
C ILE A 12 14.39 -20.48 -12.87
N LEU A 13 15.45 -19.73 -13.21
CA LEU A 13 16.20 -19.91 -14.46
C LEU A 13 17.08 -21.18 -14.43
N GLY A 14 17.53 -21.58 -13.24
CA GLY A 14 18.40 -22.73 -13.01
C GLY A 14 17.68 -24.03 -12.63
N LYS A 15 16.35 -24.07 -12.53
CA LYS A 15 15.57 -25.28 -12.17
C LYS A 15 15.88 -26.52 -13.05
N ASN A 16 16.46 -26.31 -14.25
CA ASN A 16 16.87 -27.37 -15.19
C ASN A 16 18.39 -27.62 -15.24
N SER A 17 19.22 -26.91 -14.45
CA SER A 17 20.66 -27.12 -14.37
C SER A 17 21.05 -27.78 -13.05
N ARG A 18 21.96 -28.77 -13.08
CA ARG A 18 22.46 -29.50 -11.89
C ARG A 18 23.37 -28.66 -10.96
N SER A 19 23.28 -27.33 -11.00
CA SER A 19 24.31 -26.44 -10.43
C SER A 19 23.75 -25.22 -9.66
N LEU A 20 22.58 -25.34 -9.04
CA LEU A 20 22.13 -24.33 -8.08
C LEU A 20 22.91 -24.50 -6.78
N SER A 21 23.46 -23.41 -6.24
CA SER A 21 24.15 -23.45 -4.94
C SER A 21 23.16 -23.75 -3.82
N ASP A 22 23.66 -24.36 -2.74
CA ASP A 22 22.86 -24.64 -1.54
C ASP A 22 22.25 -23.36 -0.97
N GLU A 23 22.98 -22.24 -1.02
CA GLU A 23 22.50 -20.92 -0.59
C GLU A 23 21.22 -20.48 -1.32
N ILE A 24 21.16 -20.64 -2.65
CA ILE A 24 19.98 -20.25 -3.46
C ILE A 24 18.78 -21.14 -3.11
N ASN A 25 19.00 -22.45 -3.00
CA ASN A 25 17.94 -23.39 -2.62
C ASN A 25 17.40 -23.06 -1.23
N GLN A 26 18.29 -22.85 -0.26
CA GLN A 26 17.91 -22.60 1.12
C GLN A 26 17.22 -21.26 1.29
N HIS A 27 17.64 -20.21 0.55
CA HIS A 27 16.92 -18.95 0.47
C HIS A 27 15.48 -19.14 -0.03
N CYS A 28 15.29 -19.87 -1.14
CA CYS A 28 13.97 -20.08 -1.75
C CYS A 28 13.05 -21.02 -0.96
N LEU A 29 13.60 -21.82 -0.04
CA LEU A 29 12.83 -22.67 0.88
C LEU A 29 12.46 -21.95 2.19
N ASN A 30 13.31 -21.04 2.64
CA ASN A 30 13.16 -20.34 3.92
C ASN A 30 12.33 -19.05 3.80
N LEU A 31 12.32 -18.42 2.63
CA LEU A 31 11.61 -17.17 2.40
C LEU A 31 10.51 -17.39 1.37
N ALA A 32 9.36 -16.73 1.58
CA ALA A 32 8.26 -16.76 0.64
C ALA A 32 8.57 -15.88 -0.57
N HIS A 33 8.31 -16.41 -1.78
CA HIS A 33 8.42 -15.67 -3.04
C HIS A 33 7.08 -15.63 -3.76
N VAL A 34 6.89 -14.66 -4.65
CA VAL A 34 5.68 -14.62 -5.46
C VAL A 34 5.84 -15.57 -6.65
N CYS A 35 4.82 -16.39 -6.90
CA CYS A 35 4.72 -17.19 -8.11
C CYS A 35 4.64 -16.27 -9.34
N VAL A 36 5.57 -16.45 -10.28
CA VAL A 36 5.65 -15.61 -11.49
C VAL A 36 4.47 -15.78 -12.45
N PHE A 37 3.66 -16.83 -12.28
CA PHE A 37 2.47 -17.12 -13.10
C PHE A 37 1.14 -16.84 -12.38
N GLY A 38 1.19 -16.46 -11.09
CA GLY A 38 0.00 -16.09 -10.33
C GLY A 38 -1.14 -17.10 -10.48
N ARG A 39 -2.29 -16.63 -10.97
CA ARG A 39 -3.50 -17.46 -11.15
C ARG A 39 -3.37 -18.54 -12.23
N ASN A 40 -2.46 -18.36 -13.19
CA ASN A 40 -2.20 -19.32 -14.27
C ASN A 40 -1.07 -20.31 -13.94
N CYS A 41 -0.64 -20.37 -12.67
CA CYS A 41 0.33 -21.37 -12.24
C CYS A 41 -0.23 -22.78 -12.48
N THR A 42 0.51 -23.59 -13.22
CA THR A 42 0.23 -25.01 -13.46
C THR A 42 1.16 -25.93 -12.69
N ASP A 43 2.01 -25.38 -11.82
CA ASP A 43 2.88 -26.17 -10.95
C ASP A 43 2.01 -26.82 -9.86
N ASN A 44 2.06 -28.16 -9.80
CA ASN A 44 1.29 -28.97 -8.86
C ASN A 44 2.16 -29.53 -7.73
N ASP A 45 3.43 -29.11 -7.62
CA ASP A 45 4.30 -29.48 -6.51
C ASP A 45 3.73 -28.95 -5.18
N PRO A 46 3.45 -29.82 -4.20
CA PRO A 46 2.98 -29.40 -2.88
C PRO A 46 3.89 -28.35 -2.22
N LEU A 47 5.20 -28.46 -2.41
CA LEU A 47 6.17 -27.52 -1.84
C LEU A 47 6.05 -26.13 -2.49
N HIS A 48 5.75 -26.07 -3.79
CA HIS A 48 5.47 -24.81 -4.48
C HIS A 48 4.23 -24.14 -3.89
N TRP A 49 3.13 -24.89 -3.69
CA TRP A 49 1.90 -24.36 -3.09
C TRP A 49 2.07 -23.91 -1.64
N GLU A 50 2.97 -24.55 -0.89
CA GLU A 50 3.29 -24.16 0.48
C GLU A 50 4.13 -22.88 0.55
N LYS A 51 5.12 -22.74 -0.34
CA LYS A 51 6.15 -21.68 -0.25
C LYS A 51 5.85 -20.44 -1.10
N TYR A 52 5.02 -20.55 -2.12
CA TYR A 52 4.81 -19.47 -3.10
C TYR A 52 3.47 -18.76 -2.93
N ILE A 53 3.56 -17.42 -2.96
CA ILE A 53 2.39 -16.55 -2.94
C ILE A 53 1.83 -16.46 -4.37
N HIS A 54 0.58 -16.86 -4.54
CA HIS A 54 -0.11 -16.75 -5.82
C HIS A 54 -0.96 -15.48 -5.84
N VAL A 55 -0.49 -14.44 -6.54
CA VAL A 55 -1.23 -13.19 -6.71
C VAL A 55 -2.22 -13.35 -7.86
N PRO A 56 -3.54 -13.29 -7.63
CA PRO A 56 -4.51 -13.44 -8.70
C PRO A 56 -4.73 -12.09 -9.38
N ARG A 57 -4.15 -11.88 -10.57
CA ARG A 57 -4.52 -10.74 -11.42
C ARG A 57 -5.81 -11.00 -12.20
N SER A 58 -6.32 -9.95 -12.83
CA SER A 58 -7.49 -10.00 -13.71
C SER A 58 -7.17 -10.86 -14.93
N LEU A 59 -8.04 -11.79 -15.28
CA LEU A 59 -7.88 -12.54 -16.53
C LEU A 59 -8.10 -11.60 -17.72
N CYS A 60 -7.21 -11.63 -18.71
CA CYS A 60 -7.48 -10.95 -19.97
C CYS A 60 -8.64 -11.64 -20.68
N SER A 61 -9.71 -10.89 -20.98
CA SER A 61 -10.89 -11.41 -21.68
C SER A 61 -10.59 -11.96 -23.08
N TYR A 62 -9.46 -11.55 -23.68
CA TYR A 62 -9.01 -11.99 -25.00
C TYR A 62 -7.95 -13.10 -24.95
N GLY A 63 -7.45 -13.45 -23.77
CA GLY A 63 -6.48 -14.53 -23.59
C GLY A 63 -5.25 -14.41 -24.48
N ASP A 64 -4.98 -15.46 -25.25
CA ASP A 64 -3.90 -15.58 -26.24
C ASP A 64 -4.11 -14.71 -27.49
N ARG A 65 -5.36 -14.34 -27.81
CA ARG A 65 -5.72 -13.49 -28.94
C ARG A 65 -5.70 -11.99 -28.60
N CYS A 66 -5.15 -11.62 -27.45
CA CYS A 66 -5.10 -10.22 -27.05
C CYS A 66 -4.22 -9.40 -28.00
N LYS A 67 -4.74 -8.26 -28.45
CA LYS A 67 -4.00 -7.30 -29.28
C LYS A 67 -3.20 -6.28 -28.46
N LYS A 68 -3.38 -6.28 -27.13
CA LYS A 68 -2.77 -5.34 -26.19
C LYS A 68 -1.48 -5.86 -25.57
N LEU A 69 -0.81 -6.83 -26.22
CA LEU A 69 0.49 -7.36 -25.76
C LEU A 69 1.64 -6.35 -25.91
N LEU A 70 1.39 -5.22 -26.59
CA LEU A 70 2.31 -4.10 -26.66
C LEU A 70 2.05 -3.03 -25.58
N GLU A 71 0.94 -3.14 -24.83
CA GLU A 71 0.60 -2.23 -23.75
C GLU A 71 1.23 -2.77 -22.45
N GLU A 72 2.33 -2.15 -22.00
CA GLU A 72 3.06 -2.50 -20.77
C GLU A 72 2.12 -2.59 -19.56
N ASP A 73 1.23 -1.60 -19.40
CA ASP A 73 0.23 -1.55 -18.32
C ASP A 73 -0.81 -2.67 -18.41
N HIS A 74 -1.18 -3.07 -19.63
CA HIS A 74 -2.07 -4.21 -19.81
C HIS A 74 -1.41 -5.48 -19.30
N LEU A 75 -0.17 -5.74 -19.70
CA LEU A 75 0.60 -6.92 -19.24
C LEU A 75 0.90 -6.87 -17.73
N ASN A 76 0.97 -5.69 -17.13
CA ASN A 76 1.16 -5.53 -15.69
C ASN A 76 -0.13 -5.73 -14.88
N SER A 77 -1.30 -5.56 -15.50
CA SER A 77 -2.61 -5.62 -14.82
C SER A 77 -3.41 -6.89 -15.11
N PHE A 78 -3.10 -7.59 -16.20
CA PHE A 78 -3.85 -8.75 -16.66
C PHE A 78 -2.98 -10.00 -16.79
N THR A 79 -3.54 -11.13 -16.39
CA THR A 79 -2.99 -12.46 -16.60
C THR A 79 -3.34 -12.95 -18.00
N HIS A 80 -2.34 -13.49 -18.69
CA HIS A 80 -2.47 -14.16 -19.98
C HIS A 80 -1.99 -15.61 -19.90
N PRO A 81 -2.53 -16.51 -20.75
CA PRO A 81 -1.95 -17.84 -20.91
C PRO A 81 -0.48 -17.76 -21.36
N ASN A 82 0.39 -18.56 -20.74
CA ASN A 82 1.81 -18.70 -21.09
C ASN A 82 2.68 -17.42 -20.98
N ILE A 83 2.18 -16.36 -20.37
CA ILE A 83 2.94 -15.14 -20.06
C ILE A 83 3.09 -15.08 -18.54
N ARG A 84 4.29 -14.74 -18.07
CA ARG A 84 4.52 -14.51 -16.63
C ARG A 84 3.78 -13.24 -16.22
N ASP A 85 2.98 -13.33 -15.16
CA ASP A 85 2.45 -12.15 -14.47
C ASP A 85 3.65 -11.29 -13.98
N ILE A 86 4.69 -11.93 -13.45
CA ILE A 86 5.93 -11.25 -13.05
C ILE A 86 6.97 -11.45 -14.16
N ARG A 87 6.97 -10.52 -15.12
CA ARG A 87 7.95 -10.45 -16.22
C ARG A 87 9.34 -10.07 -15.69
N LEU A 88 10.39 -10.51 -16.39
CA LEU A 88 11.78 -10.20 -16.03
C LEU A 88 12.07 -8.71 -16.23
N LEU A 89 13.01 -8.14 -15.47
CA LEU A 89 13.45 -6.76 -15.71
C LEU A 89 14.31 -6.67 -16.97
N CYS A 90 13.98 -5.72 -17.84
CA CYS A 90 14.81 -5.39 -18.99
C CYS A 90 16.09 -4.68 -18.53
N LYS A 91 17.27 -5.23 -18.88
CA LYS A 91 18.57 -4.62 -18.55
C LYS A 91 18.79 -3.21 -19.14
N TYR A 92 18.03 -2.85 -20.17
CA TYR A 92 18.12 -1.56 -20.86
C TYR A 92 17.01 -0.59 -20.47
N ALA A 93 16.08 -0.98 -19.58
CA ALA A 93 15.04 -0.09 -19.06
C ALA A 93 14.37 0.73 -20.19
N ASP A 94 14.24 2.04 -20.01
CA ASP A 94 13.59 2.94 -20.94
C ASP A 94 14.35 3.13 -22.26
N GLU A 95 15.65 2.84 -22.26
CA GLU A 95 16.54 2.89 -23.44
C GLU A 95 16.43 1.63 -24.31
N CYS A 96 15.55 0.69 -23.96
CA CYS A 96 15.40 -0.54 -24.71
C CYS A 96 14.82 -0.32 -26.11
N CYS A 97 15.64 -0.55 -27.15
CA CYS A 97 15.21 -0.51 -28.55
C CYS A 97 14.15 -1.57 -28.91
N ASP A 98 14.01 -2.62 -28.10
CA ASP A 98 13.09 -3.73 -28.34
C ASP A 98 11.71 -3.54 -27.67
N ARG A 99 11.46 -2.38 -27.04
CA ARG A 99 10.19 -2.06 -26.36
C ARG A 99 8.95 -2.08 -27.26
N HIS A 100 9.12 -2.10 -28.57
CA HIS A 100 8.02 -2.19 -29.55
C HIS A 100 7.77 -3.62 -30.04
N LYS A 101 8.57 -4.60 -29.59
CA LYS A 101 8.47 -6.00 -30.03
C LYS A 101 7.64 -6.80 -29.02
N ALA A 102 6.50 -7.34 -29.45
CA ALA A 102 5.61 -8.13 -28.60
C ALA A 102 6.36 -9.28 -27.88
N LYS A 103 7.20 -10.04 -28.59
CA LYS A 103 8.00 -11.13 -27.99
C LYS A 103 8.88 -10.67 -26.83
N HIS A 104 9.43 -9.45 -26.92
CA HIS A 104 10.24 -8.85 -25.87
C HIS A 104 9.36 -8.44 -24.69
N LEU A 105 8.29 -7.66 -24.95
CA LEU A 105 7.37 -7.21 -23.90
C LEU A 105 6.64 -8.35 -23.17
N THR A 106 6.38 -9.48 -23.81
CA THR A 106 5.81 -10.64 -23.12
C THR A 106 6.77 -11.30 -22.14
N LYS A 107 8.08 -11.06 -22.26
CA LYS A 107 9.12 -11.66 -21.41
C LYS A 107 9.72 -10.67 -20.42
N PHE A 108 9.90 -9.43 -20.85
CA PHE A 108 10.56 -8.38 -20.10
C PHE A 108 9.60 -7.22 -19.85
N ARG A 109 9.73 -6.63 -18.67
CA ARG A 109 9.10 -5.36 -18.31
C ARG A 109 10.14 -4.25 -18.24
N HIS A 110 9.74 -3.06 -18.61
CA HIS A 110 10.56 -1.86 -18.50
C HIS A 110 10.12 -1.08 -17.27
N ILE A 111 11.10 -0.72 -16.45
CA ILE A 111 10.97 0.22 -15.35
C ILE A 111 12.08 1.25 -15.55
N ILE A 112 11.84 2.48 -15.14
CA ILE A 112 12.77 3.60 -15.34
C ILE A 112 14.16 3.24 -14.79
N THR A 113 14.24 2.70 -13.57
CA THR A 113 15.39 1.92 -13.05
C THR A 113 14.97 0.95 -11.93
N LEU A 114 15.83 -0.03 -11.59
CA LEU A 114 15.68 -0.91 -10.40
C LEU A 114 15.57 -0.11 -9.09
N GLU A 115 16.27 1.03 -9.02
CA GLU A 115 16.26 1.96 -7.90
C GLU A 115 14.95 2.78 -7.85
N ASP A 116 14.27 2.96 -8.99
CA ASP A 116 12.98 3.67 -9.09
C ASP A 116 11.77 2.77 -8.80
N SER A 117 11.90 1.43 -8.81
CA SER A 117 10.79 0.59 -8.37
C SER A 117 10.57 0.80 -6.89
N GLY A 118 9.46 1.44 -6.52
CA GLY A 118 9.13 1.72 -5.13
C GLY A 118 9.03 0.41 -4.33
N ILE A 119 10.11 0.01 -3.66
CA ILE A 119 10.07 -1.12 -2.75
C ILE A 119 9.27 -0.67 -1.52
N VAL A 120 8.09 -1.23 -1.35
CA VAL A 120 7.33 -1.07 -0.12
C VAL A 120 8.16 -1.66 1.01
N ARG A 121 8.47 -0.83 2.01
CA ARG A 121 9.29 -1.22 3.15
C ARG A 121 8.47 -2.09 4.10
N TYR A 122 9.13 -3.10 4.66
CA TYR A 122 8.58 -3.95 5.71
C TYR A 122 8.84 -3.34 7.10
N TYR A 123 7.78 -3.21 7.88
CA TYR A 123 7.74 -2.64 9.22
C TYR A 123 7.27 -3.63 10.29
N ASN A 124 6.98 -4.88 9.91
CA ASN A 124 6.60 -5.95 10.84
C ASN A 124 5.33 -5.60 11.66
N LEU A 125 4.34 -4.96 11.01
CA LEU A 125 3.11 -4.47 11.64
C LEU A 125 2.17 -5.60 12.10
N ASN A 126 2.35 -6.80 11.53
CA ASN A 126 1.52 -7.97 11.79
C ASN A 126 2.24 -9.10 12.55
N GLN A 127 3.39 -8.84 13.19
CA GLN A 127 4.25 -9.86 13.82
C GLN A 127 3.52 -10.90 14.68
N ASN A 128 2.48 -10.46 15.40
CA ASN A 128 1.77 -11.27 16.39
C ASN A 128 0.39 -11.74 15.90
N ILE A 129 0.16 -11.75 14.59
CA ILE A 129 -1.12 -12.12 13.99
C ILE A 129 -1.00 -13.47 13.31
N ASP A 130 -1.74 -14.45 13.82
CA ASP A 130 -1.89 -15.75 13.19
C ASP A 130 -3.02 -15.72 12.16
N PHE A 131 -2.69 -15.32 10.94
CA PHE A 131 -3.68 -15.23 9.87
C PHE A 131 -4.28 -16.59 9.49
N VAL A 132 -3.54 -17.70 9.65
CA VAL A 132 -4.02 -19.05 9.34
C VAL A 132 -5.09 -19.46 10.35
N GLN A 133 -4.82 -19.29 11.64
CA GLN A 133 -5.79 -19.58 12.69
C GLN A 133 -7.00 -18.65 12.61
N ASN A 134 -6.78 -17.35 12.37
CA ASN A 134 -7.89 -16.40 12.19
C ASN A 134 -8.83 -16.81 11.05
N GLN A 135 -8.28 -17.27 9.92
CA GLN A 135 -9.05 -17.74 8.77
C GLN A 135 -9.86 -18.99 9.13
N LYS A 136 -9.24 -19.98 9.79
CA LYS A 136 -9.89 -21.20 10.26
C LYS A 136 -11.06 -20.88 11.19
N ASP A 137 -10.82 -20.06 12.22
CA ASP A 137 -11.83 -19.68 13.19
C ASP A 137 -13.00 -18.93 12.55
N THR A 138 -12.71 -18.08 11.55
CA THR A 138 -13.73 -17.35 10.79
C THR A 138 -14.66 -18.31 10.05
N VAL A 139 -14.08 -19.28 9.34
CA VAL A 139 -14.85 -20.29 8.62
C VAL A 139 -15.70 -21.14 9.58
N GLU A 140 -15.11 -21.59 10.69
CA GLU A 140 -15.80 -22.43 11.68
C GLU A 140 -16.95 -21.68 12.37
N ARG A 141 -16.76 -20.40 12.73
CA ARG A 141 -17.82 -19.58 13.37
C ARG A 141 -19.05 -19.47 12.47
N VAL A 142 -18.85 -19.12 11.20
CA VAL A 142 -19.97 -18.99 10.26
C VAL A 142 -20.68 -20.33 10.05
N ARG A 143 -19.92 -21.42 9.80
CA ARG A 143 -20.50 -22.76 9.62
C ARG A 143 -21.32 -23.21 10.83
N ARG A 144 -20.79 -23.04 12.04
CA ARG A 144 -21.47 -23.41 13.29
C ARG A 144 -22.78 -22.64 13.45
N TYR A 145 -22.77 -21.34 13.15
CA TYR A 145 -23.97 -20.51 13.24
C TYR A 145 -25.04 -20.92 12.22
N VAL A 146 -24.66 -21.09 10.95
CA VAL A 146 -25.55 -21.55 9.86
C VAL A 146 -26.21 -22.88 10.22
N GLN A 147 -25.44 -23.84 10.75
CA GLN A 147 -25.95 -25.13 11.21
C GLN A 147 -26.93 -24.99 12.38
N LYS A 148 -26.55 -24.22 13.41
CA LYS A 148 -27.39 -23.98 14.60
C LYS A 148 -28.73 -23.33 14.25
N GLU A 149 -28.70 -22.33 13.38
CA GLU A 149 -29.87 -21.57 12.94
C GLU A 149 -30.66 -22.25 11.81
N LYS A 150 -30.22 -23.44 11.37
CA LYS A 150 -30.85 -24.26 10.32
C LYS A 150 -31.08 -23.49 9.02
N TRP A 151 -30.07 -22.72 8.60
CA TRP A 151 -30.13 -22.03 7.31
C TRP A 151 -30.05 -23.03 6.16
N GLU A 152 -30.67 -22.71 5.04
CA GLU A 152 -30.54 -23.49 3.82
C GLU A 152 -29.05 -23.56 3.39
N PRO A 153 -28.48 -24.75 3.15
CA PRO A 153 -27.07 -24.90 2.80
C PRO A 153 -26.77 -24.43 1.36
N LEU A 154 -25.49 -24.40 1.01
CA LEU A 154 -25.05 -24.20 -0.38
C LEU A 154 -25.50 -25.38 -1.24
N LEU A 155 -26.11 -25.11 -2.40
CA LEU A 155 -26.60 -26.14 -3.32
C LEU A 155 -25.50 -27.08 -3.85
N SER A 156 -24.28 -26.57 -4.00
CA SER A 156 -23.15 -27.26 -4.65
C SER A 156 -22.02 -27.64 -3.70
N GLU A 157 -22.29 -27.65 -2.38
CA GLU A 157 -21.31 -27.84 -1.28
C GLU A 157 -20.11 -26.88 -1.28
N SER A 158 -20.04 -25.98 -2.27
CA SER A 158 -18.96 -25.06 -2.54
C SER A 158 -19.49 -23.66 -2.85
N ILE A 159 -18.64 -22.66 -2.69
CA ILE A 159 -19.02 -21.27 -2.97
C ILE A 159 -19.00 -21.06 -4.50
N PRO A 160 -20.03 -20.42 -5.09
CA PRO A 160 -20.04 -20.10 -6.51
C PRO A 160 -18.74 -19.43 -6.99
N GLN A 161 -18.17 -19.96 -8.08
CA GLN A 161 -16.87 -19.52 -8.59
C GLN A 161 -16.85 -18.04 -8.99
N GLU A 162 -17.99 -17.48 -9.40
CA GLU A 162 -18.15 -16.05 -9.67
C GLU A 162 -17.89 -15.16 -8.44
N ILE A 163 -18.34 -15.57 -7.25
CA ILE A 163 -18.13 -14.84 -5.99
C ILE A 163 -16.65 -14.90 -5.62
N ILE A 164 -16.05 -16.09 -5.72
CA ILE A 164 -14.62 -16.28 -5.50
C ILE A 164 -13.80 -15.42 -6.47
N ASN A 165 -14.17 -15.40 -7.74
CA ASN A 165 -13.48 -14.60 -8.75
C ASN A 165 -13.63 -13.10 -8.50
N TRP A 166 -14.79 -12.65 -8.03
CA TRP A 166 -15.03 -11.27 -7.64
C TRP A 166 -14.15 -10.85 -6.44
N ILE A 167 -14.06 -11.68 -5.39
CA ILE A 167 -13.16 -11.41 -4.25
C ILE A 167 -11.68 -11.40 -4.67
N ARG A 168 -11.32 -12.22 -5.65
CA ARG A 168 -9.99 -12.20 -6.27
C ARG A 168 -9.76 -10.98 -7.16
N ALA A 169 -10.79 -10.20 -7.50
CA ALA A 169 -10.69 -9.03 -8.37
C ALA A 169 -10.81 -7.68 -7.64
N VAL A 170 -11.42 -7.64 -6.44
CA VAL A 170 -11.56 -6.38 -5.67
C VAL A 170 -10.21 -5.73 -5.39
N ARG A 171 -10.17 -4.40 -5.35
CA ARG A 171 -8.93 -3.64 -5.14
C ARG A 171 -9.06 -2.70 -3.96
N PRO A 172 -7.97 -2.42 -3.24
CA PRO A 172 -8.01 -1.44 -2.17
C PRO A 172 -8.25 -0.05 -2.75
N VAL A 173 -9.20 0.68 -2.19
CA VAL A 173 -9.54 2.05 -2.56
C VAL A 173 -9.34 2.95 -1.36
N HIS A 174 -8.41 3.91 -1.48
CA HIS A 174 -8.24 5.00 -0.54
C HIS A 174 -9.01 6.22 -1.02
N ARG A 175 -9.62 6.96 -0.10
CA ARG A 175 -10.23 8.27 -0.39
C ARG A 175 -9.51 9.34 0.40
N CYS A 176 -9.27 10.47 -0.26
CA CYS A 176 -8.64 11.63 0.37
C CYS A 176 -9.20 12.94 -0.20
N ARG A 177 -8.92 14.03 0.53
CA ARG A 177 -9.19 15.39 0.05
C ARG A 177 -8.08 15.86 -0.89
N PRO A 178 -8.35 16.85 -1.77
CA PRO A 178 -7.39 17.35 -2.75
C PRO A 178 -6.05 17.76 -2.12
N GLU A 179 -6.04 18.41 -0.96
CA GLU A 179 -4.82 18.89 -0.30
C GLU A 179 -3.92 17.74 0.17
N LEU A 180 -4.54 16.65 0.67
CA LEU A 180 -3.81 15.43 1.03
C LEU A 180 -3.29 14.73 -0.23
N PHE A 181 -4.07 14.71 -1.31
CA PHE A 181 -3.65 14.13 -2.58
C PHE A 181 -2.44 14.86 -3.19
N GLU A 182 -2.42 16.19 -3.17
CA GLU A 182 -1.24 16.99 -3.56
C GLU A 182 -0.01 16.61 -2.74
N SER A 183 -0.19 16.45 -1.42
CA SER A 183 0.89 16.04 -0.51
C SER A 183 1.39 14.63 -0.85
N ILE A 184 0.49 13.69 -1.13
CA ILE A 184 0.85 12.32 -1.55
C ILE A 184 1.74 12.35 -2.80
N LEU A 185 1.35 13.12 -3.83
CA LEU A 185 2.11 13.22 -5.07
C LEU A 185 3.47 13.88 -4.86
N LEU A 186 3.53 14.93 -4.05
CA LEU A 186 4.79 15.63 -3.75
C LEU A 186 5.75 14.77 -2.92
N HIS A 187 5.26 14.05 -1.91
CA HIS A 187 6.08 13.14 -1.12
C HIS A 187 6.46 11.86 -1.89
N GLY A 188 5.74 11.52 -2.98
CA GLY A 188 6.00 10.33 -3.77
C GLY A 188 5.45 9.03 -3.16
N HIS A 189 4.59 9.12 -2.14
CA HIS A 189 3.98 7.97 -1.49
C HIS A 189 2.69 8.31 -0.74
N VAL A 190 1.77 7.36 -0.69
CA VAL A 190 0.64 7.38 0.26
C VAL A 190 1.15 7.00 1.64
N MET A 191 0.71 7.73 2.66
CA MET A 191 1.24 7.67 4.02
C MET A 191 0.19 7.26 5.02
N SER A 192 0.58 6.46 6.02
CA SER A 192 -0.24 6.20 7.19
C SER A 192 -0.37 7.44 8.07
N ARG A 193 -1.33 7.41 9.00
CA ARG A 193 -1.53 8.48 9.97
C ARG A 193 -0.29 8.70 10.84
N ASP A 194 0.33 7.61 11.30
CA ASP A 194 1.53 7.66 12.13
C ASP A 194 2.72 8.30 11.42
N TYR A 195 2.88 8.04 10.12
CA TYR A 195 3.91 8.69 9.31
C TYR A 195 3.61 10.17 9.12
N MET A 196 2.36 10.50 8.80
CA MET A 196 1.94 11.91 8.69
C MET A 196 2.20 12.67 9.99
N ASP A 197 1.93 12.07 11.16
CA ASP A 197 2.23 12.69 12.47
C ASP A 197 3.72 12.98 12.68
N GLN A 198 4.62 12.16 12.13
CA GLN A 198 6.07 12.40 12.19
C GLN A 198 6.52 13.59 11.32
N LEU A 199 5.75 13.97 10.28
CA LEU A 199 6.03 15.16 9.46
C LEU A 199 5.87 16.49 10.22
N LYS A 200 5.52 16.47 11.52
CA LYS A 200 5.59 17.64 12.41
C LYS A 200 7.02 17.97 12.82
N ASP A 201 7.90 16.97 12.79
CA ASP A 201 9.31 17.13 13.14
C ASP A 201 10.11 17.56 11.91
N PRO A 202 10.70 18.77 11.88
CA PRO A 202 11.48 19.24 10.73
C PRO A 202 12.69 18.34 10.40
N VAL A 203 13.26 17.63 11.38
CA VAL A 203 14.38 16.70 11.14
C VAL A 203 13.89 15.45 10.40
N PHE A 204 12.70 14.96 10.78
CA PHE A 204 12.05 13.86 10.07
C PHE A 204 11.68 14.28 8.64
N VAL A 205 11.13 15.49 8.46
CA VAL A 205 10.82 16.05 7.14
C VAL A 205 12.07 16.12 6.27
N ALA A 206 13.20 16.62 6.79
CA ALA A 206 14.47 16.65 6.05
C ALA A 206 14.93 15.26 5.62
N THR A 207 14.72 14.24 6.47
CA THR A 207 15.00 12.84 6.12
C THR A 207 14.09 12.36 4.98
N SER A 208 12.81 12.73 4.99
CA SER A 208 11.86 12.39 3.93
C SER A 208 12.18 13.06 2.59
N VAL A 209 12.67 14.31 2.60
CA VAL A 209 13.13 15.03 1.39
C VAL A 209 14.25 14.24 0.73
N PHE A 210 15.21 13.75 1.51
CA PHE A 210 16.35 13.00 1.00
C PHE A 210 15.94 11.67 0.32
N GLN A 211 14.75 11.17 0.61
CA GLN A 211 14.18 9.96 -0.01
C GLN A 211 13.38 10.24 -1.29
N HIS A 212 13.25 11.51 -1.70
CA HIS A 212 12.52 11.88 -2.89
C HIS A 212 13.23 11.40 -4.17
N ARG A 213 12.48 10.84 -5.13
CA ARG A 213 13.01 10.21 -6.36
C ARG A 213 14.00 11.09 -7.14
N GLU A 214 13.65 12.37 -7.33
CA GLU A 214 14.50 13.31 -8.09
C GLU A 214 15.85 13.57 -7.42
N LEU A 215 15.94 13.44 -6.09
CA LEU A 215 17.22 13.57 -5.37
C LEU A 215 18.00 12.25 -5.44
N HIS A 216 17.32 11.11 -5.36
CA HIS A 216 17.95 9.79 -5.50
C HIS A 216 18.65 9.59 -6.87
N GLN A 217 18.15 10.26 -7.92
CA GLN A 217 18.73 10.22 -9.26
C GLN A 217 20.03 11.03 -9.40
N ILE A 218 20.33 11.92 -8.44
CA ILE A 218 21.56 12.73 -8.46
C ILE A 218 22.73 11.85 -7.99
N LYS A 219 23.58 11.45 -8.94
CA LYS A 219 24.68 10.50 -8.71
C LYS A 219 25.59 10.89 -7.53
N TYR A 220 25.95 12.17 -7.42
CA TYR A 220 26.87 12.66 -6.38
C TYR A 220 26.28 12.56 -4.96
N LEU A 221 24.96 12.59 -4.80
CA LEU A 221 24.33 12.45 -3.49
C LEU A 221 24.51 11.04 -2.88
N LYS A 222 24.98 10.07 -3.67
CA LYS A 222 25.38 8.73 -3.20
C LYS A 222 26.76 8.74 -2.52
N GLU A 223 27.58 9.78 -2.75
CA GLU A 223 28.89 9.92 -2.12
C GLU A 223 28.75 10.33 -0.66
N LYS A 224 29.51 9.69 0.24
CA LYS A 224 29.35 9.84 1.70
C LYS A 224 29.42 11.29 2.17
N GLN A 225 30.38 12.07 1.66
CA GLN A 225 30.58 13.46 2.07
C GLN A 225 29.50 14.38 1.49
N CYS A 226 29.25 14.30 0.18
CA CYS A 226 28.19 15.06 -0.48
C CYS A 226 26.80 14.75 0.13
N SER A 227 26.51 13.48 0.44
CA SER A 227 25.29 13.07 1.16
C SER A 227 25.14 13.76 2.51
N LYS A 228 26.24 13.87 3.27
CA LYS A 228 26.24 14.55 4.57
C LYS A 228 26.00 16.05 4.41
N ASP A 229 26.70 16.70 3.49
CA ASP A 229 26.55 18.14 3.25
C ASP A 229 25.16 18.49 2.72
N ALA A 230 24.61 17.66 1.83
CA ALA A 230 23.24 17.79 1.32
C ALA A 230 22.20 17.60 2.44
N LYS A 231 22.39 16.63 3.34
CA LYS A 231 21.49 16.45 4.50
C LYS A 231 21.50 17.67 5.42
N GLU A 232 22.68 18.20 5.74
CA GLU A 232 22.80 19.41 6.58
C GLU A 232 22.16 20.62 5.90
N TYR A 233 22.36 20.78 4.58
CA TYR A 233 21.73 21.84 3.79
C TYR A 233 20.20 21.73 3.77
N ILE A 234 19.67 20.56 3.43
CA ILE A 234 18.23 20.28 3.38
C ILE A 234 17.62 20.52 4.77
N GLN A 235 18.24 20.00 5.83
CA GLN A 235 17.76 20.18 7.19
C GLN A 235 17.69 21.66 7.58
N ALA A 236 18.70 22.45 7.22
CA ALA A 236 18.70 23.88 7.50
C ALA A 236 17.58 24.63 6.75
N LEU A 237 17.32 24.28 5.48
CA LEU A 237 16.21 24.84 4.70
C LEU A 237 14.83 24.47 5.28
N VAL A 238 14.64 23.20 5.64
CA VAL A 238 13.37 22.72 6.21
C VAL A 238 13.08 23.42 7.54
N ILE A 239 14.07 23.51 8.43
CA ILE A 239 13.92 24.22 9.72
C ILE A 239 13.58 25.70 9.48
N GLU A 240 14.21 26.35 8.48
CA GLU A 240 13.90 27.72 8.13
C GLU A 240 12.42 27.91 7.74
N GLU A 241 11.86 27.01 6.92
CA GLU A 241 10.44 27.06 6.52
C GLU A 241 9.50 26.83 7.72
N PHE A 242 9.83 25.90 8.62
CA PHE A 242 9.04 25.65 9.82
C PHE A 242 9.00 26.85 10.77
N GLU A 243 10.14 27.53 10.95
CA GLU A 243 10.23 28.73 11.78
C GLU A 243 9.47 29.92 11.16
N LYS A 244 9.53 30.09 9.83
CA LYS A 244 8.75 31.11 9.10
C LYS A 244 7.24 30.92 9.35
N ALA A 245 6.78 29.67 9.38
CA ALA A 245 5.38 29.35 9.63
C ALA A 245 4.95 29.49 11.11
N HIS A 246 5.88 29.30 12.07
CA HIS A 246 5.59 29.33 13.51
C HIS A 246 6.48 30.31 14.30
N PRO A 247 6.43 31.62 14.01
CA PRO A 247 7.37 32.61 14.56
C PRO A 247 7.28 32.80 16.09
N LYS A 248 6.20 32.33 16.73
CA LYS A 248 5.97 32.41 18.20
C LYS A 248 6.36 31.13 18.96
N ASP A 249 6.45 29.98 18.29
CA ASP A 249 6.94 28.72 18.87
C ASP A 249 8.44 28.57 18.63
N ARG A 250 9.24 29.53 19.13
CA ARG A 250 10.71 29.42 19.13
C ARG A 250 11.23 28.22 19.94
N THR A 251 10.33 27.46 20.56
CA THR A 251 10.55 26.20 21.26
C THR A 251 9.90 25.02 20.52
N ILE A 252 10.27 24.78 19.24
CA ILE A 252 10.19 23.43 18.64
C ILE A 252 11.05 22.42 19.45
N ALA A 253 11.84 22.92 20.41
CA ALA A 253 12.62 22.17 21.39
C ALA A 253 11.79 21.31 22.38
N ASP A 254 10.48 21.55 22.57
CA ASP A 254 9.70 20.80 23.58
C ASP A 254 8.96 19.56 23.03
N THR A 255 8.82 19.42 21.71
CA THR A 255 8.11 18.27 21.10
C THR A 255 9.02 17.23 20.45
N THR A 256 10.29 17.57 20.26
CA THR A 256 11.28 16.67 19.69
C THR A 256 12.20 16.16 20.80
N LYS A 257 12.36 14.83 20.91
CA LYS A 257 13.47 14.21 21.69
C LYS A 257 14.82 14.46 20.99
N LEU A 258 15.04 15.66 20.48
CA LEU A 258 16.34 16.10 20.02
C LEU A 258 17.20 16.34 21.25
N ASP A 259 18.41 15.80 21.23
CA ASP A 259 19.44 16.20 22.18
C ASP A 259 19.56 17.73 22.09
N LYS A 260 19.32 18.46 23.20
CA LYS A 260 19.27 19.93 23.23
C LYS A 260 20.48 20.59 22.55
N LYS A 261 21.62 19.90 22.53
CA LYS A 261 22.85 20.30 21.84
C LYS A 261 22.71 20.47 20.32
N SER A 262 21.83 19.72 19.64
CA SER A 262 21.65 19.82 18.19
C SER A 262 20.80 21.03 17.78
N TYR A 263 19.91 21.50 18.66
CA TYR A 263 19.01 22.63 18.37
C TYR A 263 19.63 23.98 18.78
N GLU A 264 20.36 24.02 19.90
CA GLU A 264 21.03 25.24 20.40
C GLU A 264 22.15 25.76 19.45
N ALA A 265 22.67 24.93 18.55
CA ALA A 265 23.65 25.31 17.53
C ALA A 265 23.07 26.16 16.36
N TYR A 266 21.75 26.31 16.28
CA TYR A 266 21.03 26.89 15.13
C TYR A 266 20.28 28.18 15.47
N ASN A 267 20.96 29.21 16.00
CA ASN A 267 20.39 30.56 15.94
C ASN A 267 20.25 31.02 14.46
N SER A 268 19.30 31.90 14.16
CA SER A 268 18.95 32.27 12.76
C SER A 268 20.13 32.84 11.97
N LYS A 269 21.06 33.54 12.63
CA LYS A 269 22.26 34.11 12.01
C LYS A 269 23.27 33.01 11.62
N SER A 270 23.53 32.06 12.53
CA SER A 270 24.37 30.87 12.31
C SER A 270 23.81 29.97 11.19
N ARG A 271 22.48 29.84 11.11
CA ARG A 271 21.84 29.01 10.08
C ARG A 271 21.94 29.59 8.68
N ASN A 272 21.72 30.90 8.52
CA ASN A 272 21.89 31.54 7.21
C ASN A 272 23.32 31.41 6.69
N GLU A 273 24.30 31.44 7.59
CA GLU A 273 25.70 31.18 7.27
C GLU A 273 25.92 29.71 6.89
N LEU A 274 25.33 28.76 7.61
CA LEU A 274 25.38 27.34 7.26
C LEU A 274 24.77 27.07 5.87
N ILE A 275 23.57 27.61 5.59
CA ILE A 275 22.90 27.45 4.29
C ILE A 275 23.82 27.93 3.17
N LYS A 276 24.38 29.14 3.31
CA LYS A 276 25.32 29.70 2.32
C LYS A 276 26.57 28.84 2.16
N ASN A 277 27.19 28.42 3.27
CA ASN A 277 28.41 27.62 3.24
C ASN A 277 28.18 26.26 2.57
N LYS A 278 27.07 25.58 2.88
CA LYS A 278 26.72 24.31 2.26
C LYS A 278 26.28 24.46 0.80
N GLU A 279 25.57 25.54 0.46
CA GLU A 279 25.21 25.85 -0.94
C GLU A 279 26.47 26.04 -1.80
N VAL A 280 27.50 26.73 -1.30
CA VAL A 280 28.80 26.86 -1.98
C VAL A 280 29.46 25.49 -2.17
N LEU A 281 29.63 24.70 -1.10
CA LEU A 281 30.26 23.38 -1.17
C LEU A 281 29.54 22.42 -2.12
N LEU A 282 28.20 22.43 -2.11
CA LEU A 282 27.41 21.60 -3.01
C LEU A 282 27.45 22.10 -4.45
N SER A 283 27.52 23.41 -4.68
CA SER A 283 27.60 24.00 -6.03
C SER A 283 28.92 23.72 -6.75
N ASP A 284 29.98 23.38 -6.01
CA ASP A 284 31.25 22.94 -6.60
C ASP A 284 31.17 21.51 -7.19
N ILE A 285 30.15 20.73 -6.78
CA ILE A 285 29.99 19.31 -7.15
C ILE A 285 28.75 19.11 -8.03
N LEU A 286 27.63 19.72 -7.64
CA LEU A 286 26.33 19.60 -8.31
C LEU A 286 26.20 20.65 -9.41
N SER A 287 25.58 20.26 -10.52
CA SER A 287 25.17 21.23 -11.54
C SER A 287 24.14 22.22 -10.97
N LYS A 288 24.01 23.39 -11.63
CA LYS A 288 23.01 24.41 -11.23
C LYS A 288 21.59 23.84 -11.20
N SER A 289 21.24 22.96 -12.13
CA SER A 289 19.93 22.30 -12.17
C SER A 289 19.73 21.33 -11.00
N GLU A 290 20.73 20.52 -10.66
CA GLU A 290 20.65 19.58 -9.54
C GLU A 290 20.56 20.32 -8.20
N MET A 291 21.35 21.38 -8.02
CA MET A 291 21.29 22.23 -6.83
C MET A 291 19.91 22.87 -6.66
N GLN A 292 19.32 23.34 -7.76
CA GLN A 292 17.97 23.90 -7.76
C GLN A 292 16.92 22.83 -7.39
N ILE A 293 17.05 21.60 -7.88
CA ILE A 293 16.16 20.48 -7.51
C ILE A 293 16.23 20.22 -6.00
N VAL A 294 17.43 20.10 -5.42
CA VAL A 294 17.63 19.88 -3.98
C VAL A 294 16.92 20.97 -3.15
N LYS A 295 17.16 22.24 -3.51
CA LYS A 295 16.58 23.40 -2.82
C LYS A 295 15.07 23.46 -2.95
N THR A 296 14.55 23.33 -4.18
CA THR A 296 13.11 23.38 -4.44
C THR A 296 12.38 22.27 -3.71
N LYS A 297 12.86 21.03 -3.75
CA LYS A 297 12.19 19.91 -3.07
C LYS A 297 12.23 20.02 -1.55
N ALA A 298 13.32 20.51 -0.98
CA ALA A 298 13.40 20.77 0.46
C ALA A 298 12.31 21.76 0.91
N ILE A 299 12.16 22.87 0.18
CA ILE A 299 11.17 23.91 0.49
C ILE A 299 9.75 23.38 0.29
N GLU A 300 9.46 22.76 -0.86
CA GLU A 300 8.11 22.30 -1.18
C GLU A 300 7.60 21.23 -0.21
N ILE A 301 8.44 20.24 0.10
CA ILE A 301 8.07 19.17 1.03
C ILE A 301 7.91 19.73 2.46
N ALA A 302 8.73 20.70 2.86
CA ALA A 302 8.54 21.39 4.14
C ALA A 302 7.20 22.13 4.20
N GLN A 303 6.89 22.93 3.16
CA GLN A 303 5.63 23.66 3.07
C GLN A 303 4.41 22.75 3.01
N ALA A 304 4.49 21.62 2.30
CA ALA A 304 3.43 20.63 2.27
C ALA A 304 3.24 19.96 3.63
N SER A 305 4.33 19.63 4.33
CA SER A 305 4.28 19.09 5.69
C SER A 305 3.61 20.08 6.65
N ILE A 306 3.96 21.36 6.58
CA ILE A 306 3.33 22.44 7.38
C ILE A 306 1.83 22.55 7.05
N LYS A 307 1.47 22.58 5.76
CA LYS A 307 0.07 22.67 5.30
C LYS A 307 -0.76 21.47 5.75
N LEU A 308 -0.19 20.27 5.71
CA LEU A 308 -0.82 19.03 6.14
C LEU A 308 -1.24 19.07 7.62
N HIS A 309 -0.43 19.72 8.47
CA HIS A 309 -0.73 19.87 9.90
C HIS A 309 -1.65 21.03 10.23
N ALA A 310 -1.62 22.09 9.42
CA ALA A 310 -2.54 23.22 9.54
C ALA A 310 -3.99 22.85 9.18
N ASN A 311 -4.20 21.85 8.32
CA ASN A 311 -5.53 21.36 7.94
C ASN A 311 -5.71 19.89 8.34
N PRO A 312 -6.15 19.63 9.59
CA PRO A 312 -6.31 18.30 10.12
C PRO A 312 -7.55 17.57 9.57
N ALA A 313 -7.65 17.43 8.25
CA ALA A 313 -8.69 16.62 7.62
C ALA A 313 -8.53 15.14 8.02
N GLY A 314 -9.51 14.58 8.73
CA GLY A 314 -9.51 13.17 9.13
C GLY A 314 -8.53 12.81 10.25
N ILE A 315 -8.09 13.78 11.07
CA ILE A 315 -7.06 13.52 12.09
C ILE A 315 -7.65 12.93 13.37
N GLY A 316 -7.19 11.71 13.65
CA GLY A 316 -6.90 11.27 15.01
C GLY A 316 -8.09 10.74 15.77
N HIS A 317 -8.93 9.91 15.16
CA HIS A 317 -9.90 9.13 15.92
C HIS A 317 -9.12 8.32 16.98
N PRO A 318 -9.25 8.65 18.28
CA PRO A 318 -8.36 8.12 19.31
C PRO A 318 -8.26 6.59 19.34
N PRO A 319 -9.36 5.84 19.08
CA PRO A 319 -9.31 4.39 18.96
C PRO A 319 -8.33 3.82 17.94
N ASP A 320 -7.92 4.56 16.90
CA ASP A 320 -7.04 4.03 15.85
C ASP A 320 -5.63 3.74 16.39
N LYS A 321 -5.17 4.52 17.38
CA LYS A 321 -3.91 4.25 18.08
C LYS A 321 -3.98 2.99 18.92
N GLU A 322 -5.10 2.77 19.61
CA GLU A 322 -5.33 1.57 20.42
C GLU A 322 -5.49 0.31 19.57
N LEU A 323 -6.16 0.44 18.42
CA LEU A 323 -6.30 -0.62 17.41
C LEU A 323 -5.01 -0.84 16.59
N GLY A 324 -4.06 0.10 16.67
CA GLY A 324 -2.82 0.12 15.91
C GLY A 324 -2.99 0.37 14.41
N THR A 325 -4.20 0.74 13.96
CA THR A 325 -4.55 0.98 12.55
C THR A 325 -3.97 2.29 12.01
N ASN A 326 -3.62 3.23 12.90
CA ASN A 326 -2.93 4.47 12.55
C ASN A 326 -1.57 4.24 11.87
N ARG A 327 -0.96 3.05 12.05
CA ARG A 327 0.32 2.67 11.43
C ARG A 327 0.17 2.17 9.99
N ASN A 328 -1.05 2.00 9.52
CA ASN A 328 -1.37 1.50 8.18
C ASN A 328 -2.03 2.59 7.33
N VAL A 329 -1.93 2.46 6.01
CA VAL A 329 -2.80 3.22 5.09
C VAL A 329 -4.18 2.55 5.07
N PHE A 330 -5.20 3.30 5.46
CA PHE A 330 -6.59 2.83 5.47
C PHE A 330 -7.18 2.79 4.05
N THR A 331 -7.90 1.73 3.75
CA THR A 331 -8.63 1.54 2.49
C THR A 331 -9.90 0.72 2.70
N ILE A 332 -10.84 0.83 1.75
CA ILE A 332 -11.92 -0.14 1.60
C ILE A 332 -11.56 -1.09 0.45
N LEU A 333 -11.80 -2.39 0.64
CA LEU A 333 -11.57 -3.37 -0.40
C LEU A 333 -12.82 -3.47 -1.31
N GLY A 334 -12.79 -2.79 -2.44
CA GLY A 334 -13.93 -2.62 -3.35
C GLY A 334 -14.45 -1.18 -3.38
N PRO A 335 -15.65 -0.93 -3.95
CA PRO A 335 -16.21 0.42 -4.06
C PRO A 335 -16.32 1.12 -2.69
N HIS A 336 -15.73 2.32 -2.58
CA HIS A 336 -15.70 3.09 -1.34
C HIS A 336 -16.78 4.18 -1.32
N LEU A 337 -17.89 3.93 -0.63
CA LEU A 337 -19.06 4.83 -0.61
C LEU A 337 -19.01 5.95 0.44
N GLY A 338 -18.07 5.89 1.39
CA GLY A 338 -17.89 6.92 2.44
C GLY A 338 -17.41 8.26 1.88
N HIS A 339 -18.33 9.14 1.49
CA HIS A 339 -18.02 10.46 0.93
C HIS A 339 -17.26 11.38 1.89
N TYR A 340 -17.42 11.17 3.20
CA TYR A 340 -16.76 11.97 4.25
C TYR A 340 -15.23 11.82 4.30
N TYR A 341 -14.64 10.85 3.57
CA TYR A 341 -13.18 10.71 3.44
C TYR A 341 -12.55 11.57 2.32
N GLY A 342 -13.38 12.18 1.46
CA GLY A 342 -12.93 13.07 0.38
C GLY A 342 -13.20 12.53 -1.02
N ASP A 343 -13.04 13.38 -2.03
CA ASP A 343 -13.55 13.15 -3.38
C ASP A 343 -12.48 12.73 -4.40
N VAL A 344 -11.24 12.51 -3.94
CA VAL A 344 -10.19 11.84 -4.71
C VAL A 344 -10.16 10.36 -4.33
N PHE A 345 -10.29 9.49 -5.31
CA PHE A 345 -10.24 8.04 -5.13
C PHE A 345 -8.92 7.52 -5.70
N ILE A 346 -8.10 6.93 -4.85
CA ILE A 346 -6.86 6.25 -5.22
C ILE A 346 -7.14 4.75 -5.20
N VAL A 347 -7.11 4.11 -6.37
CA VAL A 347 -7.25 2.66 -6.51
C VAL A 347 -5.88 2.04 -6.62
N PHE A 348 -5.54 1.17 -5.67
CA PHE A 348 -4.25 0.49 -5.66
C PHE A 348 -4.26 -0.78 -6.52
N LYS A 349 -3.07 -1.12 -7.05
CA LYS A 349 -2.72 -2.43 -7.59
C LYS A 349 -2.97 -3.50 -6.52
N ARG A 350 -3.59 -4.62 -6.91
CA ARG A 350 -4.05 -5.65 -5.96
C ARG A 350 -2.89 -6.30 -5.21
N GLU A 351 -1.73 -6.35 -5.84
CA GLU A 351 -0.44 -6.83 -5.36
C GLU A 351 -0.10 -6.34 -3.94
N ILE A 352 -0.52 -5.12 -3.58
CA ILE A 352 -0.25 -4.55 -2.25
C ILE A 352 -0.89 -5.35 -1.11
N LEU A 353 -2.00 -6.06 -1.36
CA LEU A 353 -2.69 -6.91 -0.38
C LEU A 353 -1.87 -8.15 0.03
N HIS A 354 -0.86 -8.51 -0.76
CA HIS A 354 0.02 -9.64 -0.47
C HIS A 354 1.29 -9.22 0.28
N HIS A 355 1.47 -7.92 0.55
CA HIS A 355 2.58 -7.44 1.37
C HIS A 355 2.43 -7.89 2.83
N PRO A 356 3.48 -8.34 3.54
CA PRO A 356 3.37 -8.85 4.92
C PRO A 356 2.75 -7.89 5.94
N ASP A 357 2.84 -6.58 5.72
CA ASP A 357 2.20 -5.55 6.56
C ASP A 357 0.76 -5.21 6.15
N ALA A 358 0.26 -5.77 5.04
CA ALA A 358 -1.14 -5.63 4.67
C ALA A 358 -2.01 -6.56 5.50
N ASN A 359 -3.27 -6.22 5.73
CA ASN A 359 -4.30 -7.11 6.28
C ASN A 359 -5.67 -6.54 5.95
N PHE A 360 -6.73 -7.30 6.17
CA PHE A 360 -8.08 -6.79 6.06
C PHE A 360 -9.04 -7.49 7.05
N SER A 361 -10.17 -6.84 7.32
CA SER A 361 -11.25 -7.35 8.15
C SER A 361 -12.59 -7.12 7.46
N ILE A 362 -13.56 -8.00 7.73
CA ILE A 362 -14.89 -7.96 7.08
C ILE A 362 -15.66 -6.65 7.35
N GLN A 363 -15.32 -5.96 8.44
CA GLN A 363 -15.85 -4.65 8.82
C GLN A 363 -14.75 -3.78 9.41
N ALA A 364 -15.05 -2.50 9.60
CA ALA A 364 -14.13 -1.54 10.19
C ALA A 364 -13.66 -1.92 11.61
N ALA A 365 -12.40 -1.63 11.92
CA ALA A 365 -11.78 -1.87 13.22
C ALA A 365 -12.54 -1.18 14.36
N THR A 366 -13.08 0.01 14.10
CA THR A 366 -13.93 0.77 15.03
C THR A 366 -15.25 0.06 15.36
N SER A 367 -15.78 -0.76 14.45
CA SER A 367 -16.97 -1.61 14.68
C SER A 367 -16.68 -2.70 15.72
N TYR A 368 -15.45 -3.20 15.80
CA TYR A 368 -15.02 -4.10 16.85
C TYR A 368 -14.91 -3.37 18.18
N ALA A 369 -14.17 -2.26 18.24
CA ALA A 369 -13.96 -1.50 19.48
C ALA A 369 -15.30 -1.07 20.14
N SER A 370 -16.29 -0.66 19.33
CA SER A 370 -17.63 -0.29 19.78
C SER A 370 -18.55 -1.48 20.12
N GLY A 371 -18.18 -2.69 19.69
CA GLY A 371 -19.01 -3.89 19.81
C GLY A 371 -20.15 -3.98 18.78
N ASN A 372 -20.24 -3.02 17.85
CA ASN A 372 -21.27 -3.02 16.81
C ASN A 372 -21.14 -4.22 15.87
N CYS A 373 -19.93 -4.73 15.64
CA CYS A 373 -19.71 -5.88 14.76
C CYS A 373 -20.46 -7.14 15.24
N PHE A 374 -20.65 -7.34 16.55
CA PHE A 374 -21.37 -8.49 17.10
C PHE A 374 -22.89 -8.42 16.83
N LYS A 375 -23.44 -7.22 16.66
CA LYS A 375 -24.84 -7.02 16.27
C LYS A 375 -25.06 -7.33 14.78
N LEU A 376 -24.09 -6.91 13.96
CA LEU A 376 -24.14 -7.08 12.50
C LEU A 376 -23.74 -8.48 12.06
N ARG A 377 -22.93 -9.18 12.86
CA ARG A 377 -22.39 -10.52 12.58
C ARG A 377 -22.68 -11.44 13.77
N PRO A 378 -23.92 -11.96 13.89
CA PRO A 378 -24.35 -12.74 15.06
C PRO A 378 -23.57 -14.04 15.29
N TRP A 379 -22.89 -14.57 14.27
CA TRP A 379 -21.99 -15.72 14.42
C TRP A 379 -20.71 -15.41 15.21
N LEU A 380 -20.44 -14.14 15.53
CA LEU A 380 -19.40 -13.76 16.48
C LEU A 380 -19.81 -14.01 17.94
N GLY A 381 -21.09 -14.28 18.19
CA GLY A 381 -21.64 -14.49 19.52
C GLY A 381 -21.99 -13.19 20.24
N SER A 382 -22.13 -13.25 21.56
CA SER A 382 -22.42 -12.08 22.39
C SER A 382 -21.25 -11.10 22.38
N PRO A 383 -21.51 -9.78 22.42
CA PRO A 383 -20.47 -8.78 22.55
C PRO A 383 -19.57 -9.03 23.76
N LEU A 384 -18.25 -8.95 23.56
CA LEU A 384 -17.29 -9.01 24.67
C LEU A 384 -17.42 -7.77 25.54
N ALA A 385 -17.33 -7.95 26.87
CA ALA A 385 -17.66 -6.93 27.85
C ALA A 385 -16.73 -5.71 27.76
N SER A 386 -15.41 -5.94 27.71
CA SER A 386 -14.42 -4.86 27.71
C SER A 386 -14.00 -4.42 26.30
N LYS A 387 -13.55 -3.16 26.15
CA LYS A 387 -13.03 -2.63 24.88
C LYS A 387 -11.75 -3.37 24.48
N GLU A 388 -10.92 -3.69 25.45
CA GLU A 388 -9.63 -4.35 25.31
C GLU A 388 -9.79 -5.77 24.75
N GLU A 389 -10.78 -6.53 25.23
CA GLU A 389 -11.10 -7.85 24.68
C GLU A 389 -11.62 -7.74 23.23
N ARG A 390 -12.42 -6.71 22.92
CA ARG A 390 -12.89 -6.48 21.55
C ARG A 390 -11.76 -6.09 20.61
N ILE A 391 -10.78 -5.30 21.06
CA ILE A 391 -9.56 -4.98 20.30
C ILE A 391 -8.73 -6.26 20.07
N LYS A 392 -8.53 -7.08 21.11
CA LYS A 392 -7.86 -8.39 20.94
C LYS A 392 -8.59 -9.28 19.94
N PHE A 393 -9.93 -9.28 19.97
CA PHE A 393 -10.76 -10.03 19.02
C PHE A 393 -10.61 -9.50 17.59
N PHE A 394 -10.52 -8.18 17.40
CA PHE A 394 -10.21 -7.58 16.11
C PHE A 394 -8.92 -8.15 15.52
N HIS A 395 -7.82 -8.21 16.28
CA HIS A 395 -6.57 -8.81 15.81
C HIS A 395 -6.71 -10.31 15.49
N LYS A 396 -7.56 -11.04 16.22
CA LYS A 396 -7.91 -12.46 15.97
C LYS A 396 -8.94 -12.68 14.84
N SER A 397 -9.33 -11.61 14.14
CA SER A 397 -10.32 -11.66 13.06
C SER A 397 -9.75 -11.19 11.72
N LYS A 398 -8.51 -10.69 11.70
CA LYS A 398 -7.85 -10.20 10.50
C LYS A 398 -7.53 -11.35 9.55
N LEU A 399 -7.74 -11.11 8.27
CA LEU A 399 -7.38 -11.97 7.16
C LEU A 399 -6.24 -11.33 6.36
N HIS A 400 -5.58 -12.14 5.53
CA HIS A 400 -4.45 -11.71 4.70
C HIS A 400 -4.49 -12.42 3.35
N ALA A 401 -4.31 -11.68 2.25
CA ALA A 401 -4.51 -12.21 0.89
C ALA A 401 -3.44 -13.21 0.44
N ALA A 402 -2.30 -13.27 1.13
CA ALA A 402 -1.29 -14.29 0.93
C ALA A 402 -1.62 -15.66 1.58
N ILE A 403 -2.65 -15.77 2.43
CA ILE A 403 -3.03 -17.05 3.02
C ILE A 403 -3.94 -17.81 2.04
N PRO A 404 -3.57 -19.03 1.60
CA PRO A 404 -4.43 -19.81 0.71
C PRO A 404 -5.83 -20.00 1.30
N GLY A 405 -6.86 -19.72 0.49
CA GLY A 405 -8.26 -19.84 0.89
C GLY A 405 -8.86 -18.60 1.57
N TYR A 406 -8.14 -17.47 1.63
CA TYR A 406 -8.70 -16.21 2.14
C TYR A 406 -9.97 -15.80 1.38
N GLU A 407 -10.03 -16.08 0.07
CA GLU A 407 -11.18 -15.81 -0.78
C GLU A 407 -12.41 -16.59 -0.35
N TYR A 408 -12.23 -17.83 0.10
CA TYR A 408 -13.30 -18.68 0.60
C TYR A 408 -13.82 -18.16 1.94
N ALA A 409 -12.91 -17.84 2.88
CA ALA A 409 -13.29 -17.29 4.17
C ALA A 409 -14.02 -15.94 4.03
N THR A 410 -13.53 -15.07 3.15
CA THR A 410 -14.14 -13.78 2.85
C THR A 410 -15.51 -13.96 2.19
N ALA A 411 -15.65 -14.87 1.21
CA ALA A 411 -16.92 -15.14 0.55
C ALA A 411 -17.96 -15.67 1.53
N LEU A 412 -17.56 -16.60 2.39
CA LEU A 412 -18.45 -17.21 3.37
C LEU A 412 -19.02 -16.17 4.33
N GLU A 413 -18.19 -15.26 4.83
CA GLU A 413 -18.60 -14.12 5.65
C GLU A 413 -19.55 -13.18 4.90
N LEU A 414 -19.25 -12.81 3.65
CA LEU A 414 -20.10 -11.93 2.86
C LEU A 414 -21.46 -12.55 2.54
N ILE A 415 -21.50 -13.83 2.20
CA ILE A 415 -22.75 -14.58 1.99
C ILE A 415 -23.58 -14.58 3.27
N ALA A 416 -22.96 -14.92 4.41
CA ALA A 416 -23.65 -14.97 5.68
C ALA A 416 -24.21 -13.60 6.09
N LEU A 417 -23.42 -12.54 5.90
CA LEU A 417 -23.81 -11.17 6.19
C LEU A 417 -24.93 -10.67 5.28
N THR A 418 -24.85 -10.97 3.98
CA THR A 418 -25.90 -10.65 3.01
C THR A 418 -27.21 -11.38 3.33
N SER A 419 -27.12 -12.66 3.68
CA SER A 419 -28.27 -13.48 4.04
C SER A 419 -28.95 -13.00 5.32
N PHE A 420 -28.15 -12.64 6.33
CA PHE A 420 -28.64 -12.10 7.60
C PHE A 420 -29.39 -10.78 7.40
N GLU A 421 -28.78 -9.81 6.72
CA GLU A 421 -29.39 -8.50 6.48
C GLU A 421 -30.63 -8.57 5.59
N SER A 422 -30.61 -9.45 4.58
CA SER A 422 -31.74 -9.69 3.69
C SER A 422 -32.82 -10.58 4.32
N LYS A 423 -32.61 -11.07 5.56
CA LYS A 423 -33.49 -12.01 6.28
C LYS A 423 -33.81 -13.29 5.48
N LYS A 424 -32.90 -13.72 4.60
CA LYS A 424 -33.09 -14.89 3.73
C LYS A 424 -32.88 -16.23 4.45
N LYS A 425 -32.03 -16.26 5.50
CA LYS A 425 -31.65 -17.49 6.23
C LYS A 425 -31.21 -18.64 5.30
N SER A 426 -30.45 -18.29 4.26
CA SER A 426 -29.95 -19.21 3.24
C SER A 426 -28.52 -18.86 2.87
N MET A 427 -27.67 -19.87 2.67
CA MET A 427 -26.33 -19.70 2.12
C MET A 427 -26.34 -19.64 0.59
N ASN A 428 -27.48 -19.91 -0.05
CA ASN A 428 -27.67 -19.80 -1.49
C ASN A 428 -27.87 -18.32 -1.90
N ILE A 429 -26.79 -17.54 -1.83
CA ILE A 429 -26.76 -16.12 -2.19
C ILE A 429 -25.87 -15.95 -3.43
N ASP A 430 -26.44 -15.34 -4.46
CA ASP A 430 -25.72 -15.01 -5.69
C ASP A 430 -24.90 -13.71 -5.58
N LEU A 431 -23.98 -13.52 -6.52
CA LEU A 431 -23.12 -12.32 -6.54
C LEU A 431 -23.95 -11.03 -6.68
N ALA A 432 -25.03 -11.05 -7.47
CA ALA A 432 -25.88 -9.88 -7.69
C ALA A 432 -26.52 -9.38 -6.38
N THR A 433 -27.00 -10.30 -5.52
CA THR A 433 -27.55 -9.97 -4.21
C THR A 433 -26.46 -9.39 -3.29
N ILE A 434 -25.25 -9.98 -3.28
CA ILE A 434 -24.12 -9.47 -2.49
C ILE A 434 -23.79 -8.03 -2.89
N LEU A 435 -23.68 -7.76 -4.20
CA LEU A 435 -23.37 -6.42 -4.72
C LEU A 435 -24.46 -5.41 -4.38
N LYS A 436 -25.75 -5.80 -4.51
CA LYS A 436 -26.87 -4.94 -4.13
C LYS A 436 -26.83 -4.56 -2.66
N CYS A 437 -26.60 -5.55 -1.77
CA CYS A 437 -26.47 -5.28 -0.33
C CYS A 437 -25.25 -4.42 -0.03
N TRP A 438 -24.11 -4.69 -0.66
CA TRP A 438 -22.90 -3.89 -0.49
C TRP A 438 -23.12 -2.42 -0.85
N LEU A 439 -23.75 -2.15 -1.99
CA LEU A 439 -24.00 -0.78 -2.46
C LEU A 439 -24.94 0.02 -1.55
N ALA A 440 -25.73 -0.66 -0.71
CA ALA A 440 -26.63 -0.04 0.25
C ALA A 440 -25.99 0.20 1.63
N ARG A 441 -24.76 -0.27 1.86
CA ARG A 441 -24.10 -0.21 3.18
C ARG A 441 -23.25 1.04 3.37
N ASP A 442 -23.13 1.44 4.63
CA ASP A 442 -22.09 2.37 5.06
C ASP A 442 -20.69 1.75 4.86
N ALA A 443 -19.71 2.61 4.56
CA ALA A 443 -18.33 2.16 4.32
C ALA A 443 -17.72 1.42 5.52
N HIS A 444 -18.08 1.77 6.77
CA HIS A 444 -17.58 1.05 7.95
C HIS A 444 -18.13 -0.38 8.09
N GLN A 445 -19.19 -0.71 7.35
CA GLN A 445 -19.78 -2.05 7.29
C GLN A 445 -19.29 -2.85 6.08
N SER A 446 -18.40 -2.26 5.27
CA SER A 446 -17.71 -2.90 4.16
C SER A 446 -16.36 -3.48 4.63
N ILE A 447 -15.70 -4.24 3.74
CA ILE A 447 -14.39 -4.81 4.04
C ILE A 447 -13.36 -3.68 4.17
N GLU A 448 -12.77 -3.57 5.34
CA GLU A 448 -11.71 -2.61 5.65
C GLU A 448 -10.35 -3.27 5.44
N ALA A 449 -9.48 -2.63 4.67
CA ALA A 449 -8.12 -3.08 4.42
C ALA A 449 -7.10 -2.07 4.96
N HIS A 450 -6.10 -2.61 5.63
CA HIS A 450 -4.97 -1.89 6.21
C HIS A 450 -3.74 -2.24 5.40
N LEU A 451 -3.22 -1.27 4.67
CA LEU A 451 -2.06 -1.43 3.79
C LEU A 451 -0.78 -0.97 4.51
N PRO A 452 0.41 -1.24 3.95
CA PRO A 452 1.69 -0.87 4.56
C PRO A 452 1.80 0.62 4.88
N GLN A 453 2.69 0.98 5.81
CA GLN A 453 2.81 2.34 6.34
C GLN A 453 3.06 3.41 5.25
N LEU A 454 3.84 3.04 4.24
CA LEU A 454 4.20 3.87 3.10
C LEU A 454 3.99 3.09 1.81
N ILE A 455 3.25 3.65 0.88
CA ILE A 455 2.94 3.02 -0.41
C ILE A 455 3.43 3.94 -1.52
N PRO A 456 4.48 3.58 -2.26
CA PRO A 456 4.97 4.36 -3.40
C PRO A 456 3.89 4.55 -4.46
N LEU A 457 3.99 5.65 -5.23
CA LEU A 457 3.02 5.96 -6.30
C LEU A 457 2.89 4.84 -7.34
N ASP A 458 3.94 4.03 -7.55
CA ASP A 458 3.94 2.88 -8.47
C ASP A 458 2.87 1.83 -8.15
N TYR A 459 2.36 1.79 -6.92
CA TYR A 459 1.27 0.90 -6.52
C TYR A 459 -0.12 1.50 -6.76
N ILE A 460 -0.22 2.75 -7.20
CA ILE A 460 -1.47 3.33 -7.66
C ILE A 460 -1.73 2.79 -9.07
N ASP A 461 -2.89 2.18 -9.26
CA ASP A 461 -3.35 1.74 -10.59
C ASP A 461 -4.16 2.84 -11.27
N ARG A 462 -5.08 3.46 -10.54
CA ARG A 462 -5.97 4.50 -11.08
C ARG A 462 -6.28 5.55 -10.04
N ILE A 463 -6.51 6.77 -10.53
CA ILE A 463 -7.06 7.86 -9.76
C ILE A 463 -8.39 8.25 -10.40
N TYR A 464 -9.44 8.37 -9.58
CA TYR A 464 -10.72 8.92 -10.02
C TYR A 464 -11.00 10.20 -9.22
N MET A 465 -11.35 11.27 -9.91
CA MET A 465 -11.86 12.51 -9.34
C MET A 465 -12.72 13.20 -10.39
N SER A 466 -13.63 14.07 -9.95
CA SER A 466 -14.41 14.89 -10.88
C SER A 466 -13.57 16.04 -11.44
N GLN A 467 -13.94 16.54 -12.62
CA GLN A 467 -13.19 17.60 -13.30
C GLN A 467 -13.02 18.85 -12.44
N ASN A 468 -14.07 19.27 -11.73
CA ASN A 468 -14.01 20.42 -10.83
C ASN A 468 -13.00 20.23 -9.69
N ILE A 469 -12.79 18.99 -9.21
CA ILE A 469 -11.77 18.70 -8.19
C ILE A 469 -10.37 18.75 -8.81
N PHE A 470 -10.19 18.21 -10.01
CA PHE A 470 -8.93 18.30 -10.75
C PHE A 470 -8.52 19.77 -10.99
N ASP A 471 -9.46 20.61 -11.38
CA ASP A 471 -9.23 22.04 -11.64
C ASP A 471 -8.89 22.83 -10.37
N LEU A 472 -9.20 22.31 -9.18
CA LEU A 472 -8.80 22.89 -7.89
C LEU A 472 -7.38 22.51 -7.45
N LEU A 473 -6.78 21.48 -8.05
CA LEU A 473 -5.40 21.10 -7.77
C LEU A 473 -4.44 22.20 -8.24
N ASN A 474 -3.31 22.36 -7.57
CA ASN A 474 -2.29 23.31 -8.02
C ASN A 474 -1.74 22.94 -9.41
N SER A 475 -1.20 23.93 -10.12
CA SER A 475 -0.73 23.79 -11.50
C SER A 475 0.29 22.66 -11.67
N ARG A 476 1.24 22.55 -10.73
CA ARG A 476 2.30 21.54 -10.75
C ARG A 476 1.75 20.13 -10.59
N THR A 477 0.78 19.94 -9.71
CA THR A 477 0.09 18.66 -9.54
C THR A 477 -0.64 18.25 -10.82
N ARG A 478 -1.35 19.19 -11.46
CA ARG A 478 -2.02 18.90 -12.74
C ARG A 478 -1.04 18.55 -13.85
N GLU A 479 0.09 19.26 -13.92
CA GLU A 479 1.17 18.97 -14.89
C GLU A 479 1.77 17.58 -14.66
N PHE A 480 2.05 17.21 -13.40
CA PHE A 480 2.52 15.87 -13.04
C PHE A 480 1.56 14.77 -13.50
N ILE A 481 0.25 14.96 -13.26
CA ILE A 481 -0.78 13.99 -13.64
C ILE A 481 -0.91 13.89 -15.17
N ASN A 482 -0.70 14.98 -15.90
CA ASN A 482 -0.79 14.97 -17.37
C ASN A 482 0.46 14.40 -18.06
N THR A 483 1.58 14.32 -17.35
CA THR A 483 2.87 13.85 -17.88
C THR A 483 3.22 12.43 -17.46
N THR A 484 2.47 11.86 -16.52
CA THR A 484 2.59 10.49 -15.99
C THR A 484 1.41 9.66 -16.47
#